data_AF-A0A3M1CIA7-F1
#
_entry.id   AF-A0A3M1CIA7-F1
#
_cell.length_a   1.000
_cell.length_b   1.000
_cell.length_c   1.000
_cell.angle_alpha   90.00
_cell.angle_beta   90.00
_cell.angle_gamma   90.00
#
_symmetry.space_group_name_H-M   'P 1'
#
loop_
_entity.id
_entity.type
_entity.pdbx_description
1 polymer ?
#
loop_
_entity_poly.entity_id
_entity_poly.type
_entity_poly.pdbx_seq_one_letter_code
_entity_poly.pdbx_strand_id
1 'polypeptide(L)'
;GWSLTTGRINADSYDDIVMGTDGFPVDTFSAGQVYVFYGGPTLDNQFDDSYTLGRMQHDYLGFSVASGVDMNADTHDEIIVGMPGSSDGAPSAGGAVLLRGGEPIAVDTTVLGSMANEESGHSVVLWAGFGGGNAFAFGSAAQSFGNFRGRLFLYATSAPQQNRAPVISVPGPQVVTAQNLLSFTVTATDPDDTVPQLSLANPPGGAVFTDNLDGTGSFSWTPSVSDTGQYNLLFIAFDGELADSGAVPVQVLDTGSCCHGTTGNVNNDPADIVDVADLTTLIDNLFISFTPLPCSEEANVNGDPNGVVDVADLTTLIDHLFISFIPLPTCP
;
A
#
# COMPACT_ATOMS: atom_id res chain seq x y z
N GLY A 1 20.03 -20.73 -40.52
CA GLY A 1 18.78 -21.09 -39.85
C GLY A 1 18.82 -22.53 -39.41
N TRP A 2 19.68 -22.82 -38.43
CA TRP A 2 19.65 -24.10 -37.72
C TRP A 2 18.40 -24.20 -36.84
N SER A 3 17.93 -23.05 -36.36
CA SER A 3 16.69 -22.89 -35.61
C SER A 3 15.93 -21.64 -36.08
N LEU A 4 14.62 -21.61 -35.88
CA LEU A 4 13.71 -20.56 -36.33
C LEU A 4 12.55 -20.41 -35.35
N THR A 5 12.14 -19.18 -35.07
CA THR A 5 10.93 -18.85 -34.32
C THR A 5 10.32 -17.56 -34.85
N THR A 6 9.08 -17.28 -34.43
CA THR A 6 8.41 -15.99 -34.65
C THR A 6 8.04 -15.35 -33.31
N GLY A 7 7.80 -14.04 -33.30
CA GLY A 7 7.38 -13.28 -32.13
C GLY A 7 7.19 -11.81 -32.46
N ARG A 8 6.54 -11.03 -31.59
CA ARG A 8 6.43 -9.57 -31.71
C ARG A 8 7.63 -8.90 -31.06
N ILE A 9 8.78 -8.99 -31.72
CA ILE A 9 10.07 -8.52 -31.19
C ILE A 9 10.11 -6.99 -31.14
N ASN A 10 9.59 -6.28 -32.15
CA ASN A 10 9.52 -4.81 -32.16
C ASN A 10 8.15 -4.25 -31.72
N ALA A 11 7.24 -5.11 -31.24
CA ALA A 11 5.89 -4.78 -30.81
C ALA A 11 5.02 -4.04 -31.85
N ASP A 12 5.29 -4.23 -33.15
CA ASP A 12 4.44 -3.68 -34.21
C ASP A 12 3.19 -4.55 -34.48
N SER A 13 2.49 -4.29 -35.59
CA SER A 13 1.26 -5.03 -35.93
C SER A 13 1.50 -6.39 -36.58
N TYR A 14 2.74 -6.70 -36.93
CA TYR A 14 3.19 -7.88 -37.63
C TYR A 14 4.06 -8.73 -36.70
N ASP A 15 4.11 -10.04 -36.96
CA ASP A 15 5.03 -10.92 -36.25
C ASP A 15 6.37 -10.92 -37.00
N ASP A 16 7.45 -10.92 -36.24
CA ASP A 16 8.82 -10.92 -36.72
C ASP A 16 9.37 -12.35 -36.80
N ILE A 17 10.47 -12.53 -37.52
CA ILE A 17 11.17 -13.81 -37.67
C ILE A 17 12.52 -13.72 -36.99
N VAL A 18 12.81 -14.68 -36.11
CA VAL A 18 14.11 -14.83 -35.47
C VAL A 18 14.77 -16.11 -35.95
N MET A 19 15.99 -16.00 -36.46
CA MET A 19 16.76 -17.10 -37.02
C MET A 19 18.07 -17.31 -36.25
N GLY A 20 18.25 -18.51 -35.72
CA GLY A 20 19.53 -18.95 -35.16
C GLY A 20 20.46 -19.56 -36.21
N THR A 21 21.74 -19.18 -36.16
CA THR A 21 22.83 -19.71 -36.99
C THR A 21 24.00 -20.11 -36.13
N ASP A 22 24.11 -21.39 -35.77
CA ASP A 22 25.17 -21.94 -34.93
C ASP A 22 26.57 -21.89 -35.57
N GLY A 23 26.65 -21.94 -36.90
CA GLY A 23 27.91 -21.99 -37.66
C GLY A 23 28.50 -20.64 -38.06
N PHE A 24 27.97 -19.50 -37.58
CA PHE A 24 28.50 -18.18 -37.99
C PHE A 24 29.94 -18.01 -37.50
N PRO A 25 30.91 -17.74 -38.39
CA PRO A 25 32.31 -17.67 -38.00
C PRO A 25 32.65 -16.29 -37.42
N VAL A 26 33.19 -16.28 -36.20
CA VAL A 26 33.97 -15.17 -35.66
C VAL A 26 35.41 -15.65 -35.63
N ASP A 27 36.35 -14.85 -36.16
CA ASP A 27 37.82 -15.08 -36.11
C ASP A 27 38.34 -16.52 -36.37
N THR A 28 37.65 -17.28 -37.23
CA THR A 28 37.88 -18.68 -37.70
C THR A 28 37.10 -19.81 -37.00
N PHE A 29 36.29 -19.50 -35.99
CA PHE A 29 35.53 -20.49 -35.22
C PHE A 29 34.02 -20.24 -35.25
N SER A 30 33.22 -21.31 -35.12
CA SER A 30 31.75 -21.25 -35.13
C SER A 30 31.20 -20.68 -33.82
N ALA A 31 31.22 -19.35 -33.67
CA ALA A 31 30.63 -18.68 -32.51
C ALA A 31 29.09 -18.68 -32.56
N GLY A 32 28.56 -18.64 -33.78
CA GLY A 32 27.13 -18.55 -34.02
C GLY A 32 26.59 -17.11 -33.91
N GLN A 33 25.39 -16.90 -34.44
CA GLN A 33 24.71 -15.60 -34.51
C GLN A 33 23.20 -15.80 -34.56
N VAL A 34 22.46 -14.81 -34.09
CA VAL A 34 21.02 -14.68 -34.28
C VAL A 34 20.72 -13.49 -35.17
N TYR A 35 19.79 -13.66 -36.10
CA TYR A 35 19.26 -12.59 -36.96
C TYR A 35 17.78 -12.39 -36.65
N VAL A 36 17.34 -11.13 -36.68
CA VAL A 36 15.95 -10.73 -36.59
C VAL A 36 15.56 -10.06 -37.92
N PHE A 37 14.40 -10.45 -38.43
CA PHE A 37 13.76 -9.87 -39.60
C PHE A 37 12.43 -9.31 -39.11
N TYR A 38 12.28 -7.99 -39.11
CA TYR A 38 11.05 -7.36 -38.70
C TYR A 38 9.95 -7.60 -39.73
N GLY A 39 8.76 -7.90 -39.22
CA GLY A 39 7.57 -8.13 -40.01
C GLY A 39 7.14 -6.84 -40.71
N GLY A 40 6.33 -7.00 -41.75
CA GLY A 40 5.80 -5.86 -42.46
C GLY A 40 4.76 -6.25 -43.50
N PRO A 41 4.17 -5.24 -44.18
CA PRO A 41 3.20 -5.50 -45.25
C PRO A 41 3.81 -6.26 -46.43
N THR A 42 5.13 -6.28 -46.55
CA THR A 42 5.90 -7.05 -47.53
C THR A 42 7.09 -7.71 -46.86
N LEU A 43 7.32 -8.98 -47.17
CA LEU A 43 8.53 -9.69 -46.75
C LEU A 43 9.72 -9.25 -47.60
N ASP A 44 10.87 -9.05 -46.97
CA ASP A 44 12.15 -8.91 -47.65
C ASP A 44 13.17 -9.95 -47.14
N ASN A 45 14.42 -9.84 -47.60
CA ASN A 45 15.49 -10.79 -47.31
C ASN A 45 16.70 -10.14 -46.61
N GLN A 46 16.55 -8.91 -46.13
CA GLN A 46 17.53 -8.23 -45.31
C GLN A 46 17.16 -8.48 -43.85
N PHE A 47 18.16 -8.80 -43.02
CA PHE A 47 17.93 -8.79 -41.58
C PHE A 47 17.99 -7.34 -41.10
N ASP A 48 17.18 -7.03 -40.09
CA ASP A 48 17.08 -5.69 -39.52
C ASP A 48 17.95 -5.56 -38.26
N ASP A 49 18.08 -6.64 -37.51
CA ASP A 49 18.92 -6.71 -36.32
C ASP A 49 19.64 -8.06 -36.18
N SER A 50 20.71 -8.09 -35.38
CA SER A 50 21.46 -9.30 -35.14
C SER A 50 22.19 -9.27 -33.80
N TYR A 51 22.38 -10.46 -33.23
CA TYR A 51 23.13 -10.63 -32.00
C TYR A 51 24.19 -11.73 -32.15
N THR A 52 25.43 -11.41 -31.80
CA THR A 52 26.55 -12.34 -31.72
C THR A 52 27.21 -12.25 -30.36
N LEU A 53 27.50 -13.40 -29.76
CA LEU A 53 28.30 -13.46 -28.55
C LEU A 53 29.77 -13.21 -28.94
N GLY A 54 30.29 -12.03 -28.65
CA GLY A 54 31.62 -11.61 -29.12
C GLY A 54 32.81 -12.21 -28.35
N ARG A 55 32.70 -13.40 -27.72
CA ARG A 55 33.65 -13.79 -26.66
C ARG A 55 34.20 -15.22 -26.59
N MET A 56 33.88 -16.18 -27.47
CA MET A 56 34.65 -17.44 -27.52
C MET A 56 34.49 -18.24 -28.82
N GLN A 57 35.37 -19.23 -29.00
CA GLN A 57 35.36 -20.17 -30.11
C GLN A 57 34.38 -21.31 -29.80
N HIS A 58 33.53 -21.68 -30.75
CA HIS A 58 32.59 -22.82 -30.66
C HIS A 58 31.43 -22.64 -29.66
N ASP A 59 30.92 -21.43 -29.43
CA ASP A 59 29.76 -21.23 -28.56
C ASP A 59 28.46 -21.81 -29.16
N TYR A 60 28.39 -21.90 -30.50
CA TYR A 60 27.21 -22.35 -31.25
C TYR A 60 25.94 -21.57 -30.91
N LEU A 61 26.06 -20.26 -30.70
CA LEU A 61 24.92 -19.37 -30.46
C LEU A 61 23.90 -19.50 -31.59
N GLY A 62 22.63 -19.68 -31.25
CA GLY A 62 21.56 -19.89 -32.24
C GLY A 62 21.33 -21.35 -32.59
N PHE A 63 21.93 -22.29 -31.84
CA PHE A 63 21.62 -23.72 -31.94
C PHE A 63 20.16 -24.02 -31.61
N SER A 64 19.56 -23.27 -30.69
CA SER A 64 18.12 -23.33 -30.44
C SER A 64 17.61 -21.92 -30.16
N VAL A 65 16.41 -21.60 -30.65
CA VAL A 65 15.75 -20.31 -30.41
C VAL A 65 14.29 -20.53 -30.05
N ALA A 66 13.77 -19.70 -29.15
CA ALA A 66 12.33 -19.57 -28.90
C ALA A 66 12.00 -18.10 -28.61
N SER A 67 10.78 -17.70 -28.92
CA SER A 67 10.21 -16.36 -28.66
C SER A 67 8.68 -16.49 -28.53
N GLY A 68 7.97 -15.37 -28.42
CA GLY A 68 6.51 -15.31 -28.35
C GLY A 68 5.94 -15.04 -26.94
N VAL A 69 6.78 -14.57 -26.01
CA VAL A 69 6.37 -14.20 -24.65
C VAL A 69 7.10 -12.93 -24.24
N ASP A 70 6.33 -11.89 -23.91
CA ASP A 70 6.76 -10.72 -23.16
C ASP A 70 6.98 -11.09 -21.68
N MET A 71 8.22 -11.46 -21.36
CA MET A 71 8.72 -11.89 -20.06
C MET A 71 8.83 -10.73 -19.05
N ASN A 72 9.10 -9.50 -19.51
CA ASN A 72 9.41 -8.35 -18.67
C ASN A 72 8.25 -7.32 -18.56
N ALA A 73 7.14 -7.58 -19.25
CA ALA A 73 5.94 -6.74 -19.35
C ALA A 73 6.19 -5.37 -20.02
N ASP A 74 7.11 -5.30 -20.97
CA ASP A 74 7.43 -4.08 -21.74
C ASP A 74 6.75 -4.00 -23.11
N THR A 75 5.83 -4.93 -23.41
CA THR A 75 5.07 -5.11 -24.65
C THR A 75 5.81 -5.77 -25.82
N HIS A 76 7.09 -6.08 -25.67
CA HIS A 76 7.87 -6.78 -26.69
C HIS A 76 8.10 -8.24 -26.30
N ASP A 77 8.04 -9.15 -27.25
CA ASP A 77 8.37 -10.55 -26.98
C ASP A 77 9.89 -10.74 -26.81
N GLU A 78 10.29 -11.40 -25.74
CA GLU A 78 11.68 -11.82 -25.53
C GLU A 78 12.10 -12.96 -26.46
N ILE A 79 13.41 -13.12 -26.61
CA ILE A 79 14.05 -14.19 -27.36
C ILE A 79 14.98 -14.95 -26.44
N ILE A 80 14.82 -16.26 -26.32
CA ILE A 80 15.83 -17.12 -25.70
C ILE A 80 16.63 -17.84 -26.78
N VAL A 81 17.95 -17.86 -26.60
CA VAL A 81 18.89 -18.41 -27.57
C VAL A 81 19.86 -19.35 -26.86
N GLY A 82 19.91 -20.60 -27.31
CA GLY A 82 20.84 -21.61 -26.82
C GLY A 82 22.24 -21.47 -27.42
N MET A 83 23.25 -21.76 -26.59
CA MET A 83 24.67 -21.76 -26.94
C MET A 83 25.38 -22.98 -26.32
N PRO A 84 25.10 -24.20 -26.83
CA PRO A 84 25.53 -25.46 -26.20
C PRO A 84 27.04 -25.69 -26.15
N GLY A 85 27.82 -24.99 -26.95
CA GLY A 85 29.28 -25.14 -26.93
C GLY A 85 30.01 -24.17 -26.01
N SER A 86 29.27 -23.23 -25.37
CA SER A 86 29.87 -22.21 -24.52
C SER A 86 30.74 -22.81 -23.41
N SER A 87 31.91 -22.22 -23.23
CA SER A 87 32.89 -22.62 -22.22
C SER A 87 33.08 -21.60 -21.10
N ASP A 88 32.25 -20.55 -21.06
CA ASP A 88 32.37 -19.44 -20.10
C ASP A 88 32.12 -19.87 -18.65
N GLY A 89 31.22 -20.83 -18.42
CA GLY A 89 30.92 -21.35 -17.09
C GLY A 89 31.86 -22.50 -16.68
N ALA A 90 32.01 -23.49 -17.56
CA ALA A 90 32.97 -24.58 -17.49
C ALA A 90 33.21 -25.13 -18.92
N PRO A 91 34.26 -25.93 -19.17
CA PRO A 91 34.56 -26.42 -20.52
C PRO A 91 33.35 -27.11 -21.18
N SER A 92 32.85 -26.56 -22.29
CA SER A 92 31.66 -27.04 -23.00
C SER A 92 30.43 -27.24 -22.10
N ALA A 93 30.25 -26.38 -21.10
CA ALA A 93 29.08 -26.42 -20.22
C ALA A 93 27.81 -25.93 -20.92
N GLY A 94 27.97 -25.16 -21.98
CA GLY A 94 26.89 -24.51 -22.71
C GLY A 94 26.18 -23.43 -21.88
N GLY A 95 25.05 -22.96 -22.36
CA GLY A 95 24.20 -22.00 -21.70
C GLY A 95 23.09 -21.51 -22.63
N ALA A 96 22.36 -20.50 -22.16
CA ALA A 96 21.40 -19.76 -22.97
C ALA A 96 21.48 -18.27 -22.64
N VAL A 97 21.13 -17.43 -23.60
CA VAL A 97 20.96 -15.98 -23.41
C VAL A 97 19.52 -15.60 -23.67
N LEU A 98 18.96 -14.82 -22.77
CA LEU A 98 17.69 -14.13 -22.93
C LEU A 98 17.99 -12.72 -23.48
N LEU A 99 17.35 -12.39 -24.60
CA LEU A 99 17.41 -11.09 -25.25
C LEU A 99 16.03 -10.43 -25.11
N ARG A 100 16.02 -9.16 -24.69
CA ARG A 100 14.82 -8.33 -24.74
C ARG A 100 14.45 -8.02 -26.17
N GLY A 101 13.16 -8.09 -26.45
CA GLY A 101 12.60 -7.51 -27.66
C GLY A 101 12.81 -5.99 -27.68
N GLY A 102 12.73 -5.41 -28.86
CA GLY A 102 12.96 -4.00 -29.13
C GLY A 102 13.68 -3.80 -30.46
N GLU A 103 13.80 -2.54 -30.85
CA GLU A 103 14.55 -2.10 -32.03
C GLU A 103 15.57 -1.04 -31.58
N PRO A 104 16.79 -1.44 -31.17
CA PRO A 104 17.40 -2.77 -31.33
C PRO A 104 17.11 -3.74 -30.19
N ILE A 105 17.31 -5.03 -30.46
CA ILE A 105 17.32 -6.09 -29.43
C ILE A 105 18.48 -5.87 -28.46
N ALA A 106 18.29 -6.29 -27.21
CA ALA A 106 19.29 -6.11 -26.15
C ALA A 106 19.47 -7.36 -25.30
N VAL A 107 20.67 -7.57 -24.76
CA VAL A 107 20.89 -8.66 -23.78
C VAL A 107 20.16 -8.33 -22.49
N ASP A 108 19.35 -9.27 -22.02
CA ASP A 108 18.77 -9.21 -20.68
C ASP A 108 19.65 -9.97 -19.68
N THR A 109 19.70 -11.29 -19.86
CA THR A 109 20.35 -12.21 -18.93
C THR A 109 21.06 -13.31 -19.69
N THR A 110 22.26 -13.68 -19.25
CA THR A 110 22.97 -14.86 -19.74
C THR A 110 23.05 -15.89 -18.62
N VAL A 111 22.65 -17.12 -18.93
CA VAL A 111 22.74 -18.25 -18.00
C VAL A 111 23.72 -19.28 -18.55
N LEU A 112 24.72 -19.60 -17.75
CA LEU A 112 25.78 -20.54 -18.11
C LEU A 112 25.59 -21.88 -17.39
N GLY A 113 25.88 -22.96 -18.08
CA GLY A 113 26.07 -24.26 -17.45
C GLY A 113 27.24 -24.23 -16.47
N SER A 114 27.21 -25.11 -15.48
CA SER A 114 28.19 -25.10 -14.38
C SER A 114 29.07 -26.35 -14.35
N MET A 115 28.82 -27.31 -15.24
CA MET A 115 29.56 -28.57 -15.30
C MET A 115 30.23 -28.73 -16.66
N ALA A 116 31.45 -29.27 -16.65
CA ALA A 116 32.14 -29.57 -17.90
C ALA A 116 31.35 -30.58 -18.73
N ASN A 117 31.21 -30.30 -20.03
CA ASN A 117 30.50 -31.11 -21.01
C ASN A 117 28.99 -31.29 -20.73
N GLU A 118 28.39 -30.34 -20.02
CA GLU A 118 26.95 -30.31 -19.80
C GLU A 118 26.20 -30.02 -21.11
N GLU A 119 26.75 -29.16 -21.96
CA GLU A 119 26.17 -28.70 -23.22
C GLU A 119 24.74 -28.16 -23.04
N SER A 120 24.54 -27.28 -22.08
CA SER A 120 23.23 -26.66 -21.83
C SER A 120 22.84 -25.73 -22.98
N GLY A 121 21.55 -25.65 -23.34
CA GLY A 121 21.09 -24.80 -24.45
C GLY A 121 20.87 -25.54 -25.77
N HIS A 122 20.89 -26.88 -25.77
CA HIS A 122 20.50 -27.68 -26.93
C HIS A 122 19.00 -27.57 -27.25
N SER A 123 18.17 -27.29 -26.25
CA SER A 123 16.76 -26.99 -26.41
C SER A 123 16.39 -25.82 -25.51
N VAL A 124 15.58 -24.89 -26.02
CA VAL A 124 15.07 -23.74 -25.26
C VAL A 124 13.55 -23.65 -25.40
N VAL A 125 12.89 -23.05 -24.43
CA VAL A 125 11.46 -22.74 -24.47
C VAL A 125 11.19 -21.47 -23.67
N LEU A 126 10.27 -20.66 -24.16
CA LEU A 126 9.60 -19.57 -23.45
C LEU A 126 8.13 -19.94 -23.32
N TRP A 127 7.52 -19.62 -22.18
CA TRP A 127 6.11 -19.94 -21.96
C TRP A 127 5.53 -19.00 -20.88
N ALA A 128 4.29 -18.54 -21.13
CA ALA A 128 3.55 -17.67 -20.23
C ALA A 128 2.63 -18.47 -19.29
N GLY A 129 2.46 -17.99 -18.05
CA GLY A 129 1.50 -18.49 -17.05
C GLY A 129 2.04 -19.35 -15.90
N PHE A 130 3.35 -19.32 -15.56
CA PHE A 130 4.09 -20.36 -14.80
C PHE A 130 3.91 -20.07 -13.35
N GLY A 131 2.97 -20.76 -12.73
CA GLY A 131 2.54 -20.35 -11.39
C GLY A 131 2.11 -18.87 -11.37
N GLY A 132 1.54 -18.37 -12.46
CA GLY A 132 1.04 -16.99 -12.60
C GLY A 132 2.01 -15.99 -13.24
N GLY A 133 3.30 -16.31 -13.44
CA GLY A 133 4.27 -15.44 -14.11
C GLY A 133 4.67 -15.93 -15.51
N ASN A 134 5.80 -15.47 -16.04
CA ASN A 134 6.38 -16.00 -17.27
C ASN A 134 7.58 -16.89 -16.94
N ALA A 135 7.95 -17.79 -17.83
CA ALA A 135 9.10 -18.64 -17.60
C ALA A 135 9.86 -18.95 -18.89
N PHE A 136 11.15 -19.19 -18.72
CA PHE A 136 11.96 -19.84 -19.73
C PHE A 136 12.65 -21.06 -19.16
N ALA A 137 12.95 -22.01 -20.03
CA ALA A 137 13.75 -23.15 -19.67
C ALA A 137 14.67 -23.54 -20.80
N PHE A 138 15.79 -24.16 -20.44
CA PHE A 138 16.69 -24.76 -21.40
C PHE A 138 17.26 -26.07 -20.90
N GLY A 139 17.45 -26.99 -21.85
CA GLY A 139 17.87 -28.36 -21.60
C GLY A 139 19.30 -28.61 -22.05
N SER A 140 19.92 -29.62 -21.44
CA SER A 140 21.23 -30.11 -21.80
C SER A 140 21.14 -31.47 -22.51
N ALA A 141 21.86 -31.66 -23.62
CA ALA A 141 21.79 -32.90 -24.42
C ALA A 141 22.87 -33.93 -24.06
N ALA A 142 23.87 -33.57 -23.25
CA ALA A 142 24.91 -34.43 -22.69
C ALA A 142 25.45 -35.49 -23.68
N GLN A 143 25.84 -35.09 -24.90
CA GLN A 143 26.25 -36.05 -25.93
C GLN A 143 27.72 -36.51 -25.80
N SER A 144 28.58 -35.77 -25.10
CA SER A 144 30.02 -35.95 -25.32
C SER A 144 30.79 -36.86 -24.33
N PHE A 145 30.41 -37.04 -23.05
CA PHE A 145 31.30 -37.77 -22.10
C PHE A 145 30.62 -38.62 -20.99
N GLY A 146 29.88 -39.67 -21.38
CA GLY A 146 29.83 -40.94 -20.64
C GLY A 146 28.88 -41.06 -19.45
N ASN A 147 28.18 -40.00 -19.03
CA ASN A 147 27.06 -40.10 -18.07
C ASN A 147 25.90 -39.23 -18.56
N PHE A 148 24.99 -39.82 -19.35
CA PHE A 148 23.80 -39.24 -20.00
C PHE A 148 22.76 -38.62 -19.05
N ARG A 149 23.18 -37.71 -18.15
CA ARG A 149 22.28 -37.01 -17.22
C ARG A 149 21.99 -35.63 -17.77
N GLY A 150 20.94 -35.53 -18.58
CA GLY A 150 20.40 -34.23 -18.97
C GLY A 150 19.95 -33.44 -17.74
N ARG A 151 20.10 -32.11 -17.79
CA ARG A 151 19.57 -31.17 -16.80
C ARG A 151 18.60 -30.23 -17.47
N LEU A 152 17.52 -29.92 -16.76
CA LEU A 152 16.61 -28.82 -17.10
C LEU A 152 16.94 -27.64 -16.21
N PHE A 153 17.20 -26.49 -16.82
CA PHE A 153 17.26 -25.22 -16.14
C PHE A 153 15.91 -24.53 -16.32
N LEU A 154 15.27 -24.13 -15.21
CA LEU A 154 13.96 -23.49 -15.22
C LEU A 154 14.06 -22.16 -14.48
N TYR A 155 13.69 -21.09 -15.17
CA TYR A 155 13.63 -19.73 -14.66
C TYR A 155 12.21 -19.23 -14.79
N ALA A 156 11.60 -18.88 -13.66
CA ALA A 156 10.27 -18.31 -13.63
C ALA A 156 10.35 -16.89 -13.05
N THR A 157 9.68 -15.95 -13.69
CA THR A 157 9.35 -14.66 -13.07
C THR A 157 8.14 -14.87 -12.16
N SER A 158 8.07 -14.12 -11.06
CA SER A 158 6.81 -14.01 -10.35
C SER A 158 5.80 -13.30 -11.24
N ALA A 159 4.51 -13.63 -11.11
CA ALA A 159 3.46 -12.76 -11.64
C ALA A 159 3.75 -11.31 -11.22
N PRO A 160 3.49 -10.28 -12.06
CA PRO A 160 3.31 -8.95 -11.52
C PRO A 160 2.24 -9.10 -10.43
N GLN A 161 2.59 -8.85 -9.17
CA GLN A 161 1.61 -8.90 -8.09
C GLN A 161 0.56 -7.87 -8.48
N GLN A 162 -0.66 -8.32 -8.74
CA GLN A 162 -1.76 -7.38 -8.95
C GLN A 162 -1.86 -6.57 -7.66
N ASN A 163 -1.69 -5.25 -7.75
CA ASN A 163 -1.75 -4.38 -6.59
C ASN A 163 -3.08 -4.62 -5.84
N ARG A 164 -2.99 -4.81 -4.54
CA ARG A 164 -4.12 -5.04 -3.63
C ARG A 164 -4.30 -3.79 -2.80
N ALA A 165 -5.54 -3.37 -2.63
CA ALA A 165 -5.83 -2.20 -1.83
C ALA A 165 -5.25 -2.34 -0.40
N PRO A 166 -4.79 -1.22 0.20
CA PRO A 166 -4.32 -1.23 1.57
C PRO A 166 -5.45 -1.61 2.53
N VAL A 167 -5.11 -2.02 3.73
CA VAL A 167 -6.08 -2.31 4.80
C VAL A 167 -5.94 -1.27 5.89
N ILE A 168 -6.97 -0.45 6.09
CA ILE A 168 -6.99 0.56 7.15
C ILE A 168 -7.67 0.03 8.42
N SER A 169 -7.07 0.33 9.57
CA SER A 169 -7.60 0.04 10.90
C SER A 169 -7.79 1.35 11.65
N VAL A 170 -9.05 1.69 11.88
CA VAL A 170 -9.48 2.86 12.65
C VAL A 170 -10.03 2.42 14.02
N PRO A 171 -9.99 3.27 15.05
CA PRO A 171 -10.67 2.98 16.30
C PRO A 171 -12.20 2.90 16.11
N GLY A 172 -12.87 2.22 17.03
CA GLY A 172 -14.34 2.21 17.08
C GLY A 172 -14.94 3.57 17.42
N PRO A 173 -16.27 3.65 17.59
CA PRO A 173 -16.96 4.89 17.95
C PRO A 173 -16.35 5.58 19.16
N GLN A 174 -16.16 6.90 19.07
CA GLN A 174 -15.59 7.73 20.13
C GLN A 174 -16.66 8.65 20.71
N VAL A 175 -16.51 8.99 21.99
CA VAL A 175 -17.32 9.99 22.67
C VAL A 175 -16.36 10.97 23.35
N VAL A 176 -16.57 12.26 23.14
CA VAL A 176 -15.76 13.32 23.77
C VAL A 176 -16.66 14.45 24.21
N THR A 177 -16.37 15.05 25.35
CA THR A 177 -17.03 16.27 25.81
C THR A 177 -16.37 17.49 25.16
N ALA A 178 -17.15 18.51 24.80
CA ALA A 178 -16.61 19.77 24.27
C ALA A 178 -15.48 20.32 25.17
N GLN A 179 -14.54 21.05 24.56
CA GLN A 179 -13.33 21.59 25.18
C GLN A 179 -12.28 20.56 25.64
N ASN A 180 -12.58 19.25 25.63
CA ASN A 180 -11.59 18.21 25.90
C ASN A 180 -10.89 17.74 24.61
N LEU A 181 -9.62 17.37 24.73
CA LEU A 181 -8.84 16.84 23.60
C LEU A 181 -9.27 15.40 23.29
N LEU A 182 -9.73 15.16 22.06
CA LEU A 182 -9.83 13.85 21.46
C LEU A 182 -8.57 13.56 20.65
N SER A 183 -7.87 12.47 20.96
CA SER A 183 -6.73 12.02 20.16
C SER A 183 -6.70 10.50 20.05
N PHE A 184 -6.29 10.01 18.87
CA PHE A 184 -6.09 8.60 18.59
C PHE A 184 -5.19 8.41 17.37
N THR A 185 -4.75 7.17 17.17
CA THR A 185 -3.94 6.76 16.02
C THR A 185 -4.77 5.93 15.05
N VAL A 186 -4.53 6.12 13.76
CA VAL A 186 -5.03 5.27 12.67
C VAL A 186 -3.84 4.54 12.08
N THR A 187 -4.00 3.27 11.73
CA THR A 187 -2.94 2.49 11.08
C THR A 187 -3.43 1.91 9.77
N ALA A 188 -2.55 1.78 8.79
CA ALA A 188 -2.80 1.05 7.56
C ALA A 188 -1.61 0.17 7.22
N THR A 189 -1.90 -0.98 6.62
CA THR A 189 -0.89 -1.91 6.11
C THR A 189 -1.25 -2.29 4.70
N ASP A 190 -0.26 -2.38 3.83
CA ASP A 190 -0.46 -2.81 2.46
C ASP A 190 -0.03 -4.26 2.26
N PRO A 191 -0.84 -5.11 1.62
CA PRO A 191 -0.47 -6.49 1.34
C PRO A 191 0.74 -6.64 0.40
N ASP A 192 1.09 -5.63 -0.38
CA ASP A 192 2.19 -5.61 -1.35
C ASP A 192 3.44 -4.88 -0.81
N ASP A 193 3.52 -4.73 0.53
CA ASP A 193 4.65 -4.14 1.27
C ASP A 193 4.95 -2.67 0.92
N THR A 194 3.98 -1.95 0.33
CA THR A 194 4.05 -0.50 0.18
C THR A 194 3.65 0.20 1.49
N VAL A 195 4.01 1.48 1.64
CA VAL A 195 3.59 2.29 2.80
C VAL A 195 2.44 3.19 2.36
N PRO A 196 1.19 2.95 2.82
CA PRO A 196 0.05 3.75 2.41
C PRO A 196 0.15 5.19 2.92
N GLN A 197 -0.19 6.14 2.07
CA GLN A 197 -0.42 7.52 2.45
C GLN A 197 -1.78 7.64 3.16
N LEU A 198 -1.81 8.28 4.32
CA LEU A 198 -3.01 8.45 5.11
C LEU A 198 -3.57 9.88 4.98
N SER A 199 -4.89 9.99 4.93
CA SER A 199 -5.57 11.29 4.91
C SER A 199 -6.92 11.26 5.64
N LEU A 200 -7.41 12.45 6.01
CA LEU A 200 -8.72 12.66 6.61
C LEU A 200 -9.58 13.51 5.67
N ALA A 201 -10.74 12.99 5.27
CA ALA A 201 -11.66 13.72 4.40
C ALA A 201 -12.55 14.67 5.22
N ASN A 202 -12.66 15.93 4.76
CA ASN A 202 -13.53 16.97 5.33
C ASN A 202 -13.40 17.12 6.86
N PRO A 203 -12.20 17.42 7.38
CA PRO A 203 -11.99 17.54 8.82
C PRO A 203 -12.88 18.63 9.45
N PRO A 204 -13.45 18.39 10.66
CA PRO A 204 -14.10 19.44 11.44
C PRO A 204 -13.17 20.62 11.73
N GLY A 205 -13.75 21.78 12.08
CA GLY A 205 -12.98 22.95 12.48
C GLY A 205 -12.04 22.64 13.65
N GLY A 206 -10.75 22.98 13.49
CA GLY A 206 -9.73 22.75 14.53
C GLY A 206 -9.26 21.30 14.66
N ALA A 207 -9.77 20.36 13.88
CA ALA A 207 -9.24 19.00 13.81
C ALA A 207 -7.95 18.97 12.98
N VAL A 208 -6.96 18.22 13.46
CA VAL A 208 -5.66 18.03 12.80
C VAL A 208 -5.42 16.54 12.63
N PHE A 209 -5.03 16.15 11.42
CA PHE A 209 -4.57 14.80 11.11
C PHE A 209 -3.19 14.88 10.46
N THR A 210 -2.24 14.13 11.01
CA THR A 210 -0.85 14.08 10.55
C THR A 210 -0.53 12.65 10.12
N ASP A 211 -0.18 12.46 8.85
CA ASP A 211 0.40 11.22 8.35
C ASP A 211 1.87 11.14 8.77
N ASN A 212 2.27 10.05 9.42
CA ASN A 212 3.65 9.83 9.85
C ASN A 212 4.52 9.19 8.75
N LEU A 213 3.94 8.88 7.58
CA LEU A 213 4.62 8.27 6.42
C LEU A 213 5.23 6.90 6.71
N ASP A 214 4.73 6.21 7.73
CA ASP A 214 5.15 4.87 8.16
C ASP A 214 3.97 3.90 8.27
N GLY A 215 2.83 4.26 7.63
CA GLY A 215 1.57 3.52 7.75
C GLY A 215 0.80 3.86 9.01
N THR A 216 1.24 4.84 9.81
CA THR A 216 0.50 5.36 10.96
C THR A 216 0.15 6.84 10.80
N GLY A 217 -0.98 7.25 11.37
CA GLY A 217 -1.44 8.64 11.34
C GLY A 217 -1.98 9.07 12.69
N SER A 218 -1.71 10.31 13.08
CA SER A 218 -2.10 10.87 14.38
C SER A 218 -3.24 11.86 14.19
N PHE A 219 -4.38 11.60 14.84
CA PHE A 219 -5.52 12.50 14.88
C PHE A 219 -5.58 13.24 16.22
N SER A 220 -5.85 14.55 16.17
CA SER A 220 -6.12 15.37 17.34
C SER A 220 -7.19 16.41 17.05
N TRP A 221 -8.15 16.55 17.97
CA TRP A 221 -9.20 17.55 17.87
C TRP A 221 -9.69 17.97 19.24
N THR A 222 -9.80 19.28 19.47
CA THR A 222 -10.47 19.84 20.65
C THR A 222 -11.76 20.53 20.18
N PRO A 223 -12.90 19.83 20.17
CA PRO A 223 -14.17 20.41 19.76
C PRO A 223 -14.56 21.60 20.65
N SER A 224 -15.16 22.62 20.07
CA SER A 224 -15.79 23.71 20.81
C SER A 224 -17.23 23.34 21.21
N VAL A 225 -17.86 24.14 22.07
CA VAL A 225 -19.29 23.97 22.41
C VAL A 225 -20.20 24.03 21.18
N SER A 226 -19.82 24.81 20.15
CA SER A 226 -20.56 24.86 18.87
C SER A 226 -20.38 23.62 17.99
N ASP A 227 -19.44 22.74 18.34
CA ASP A 227 -19.21 21.47 17.65
C ASP A 227 -19.97 20.30 18.32
N THR A 228 -20.99 20.59 19.16
CA THR A 228 -21.81 19.55 19.78
C THR A 228 -22.66 18.83 18.74
N GLY A 229 -22.62 17.49 18.72
CA GLY A 229 -23.34 16.69 17.74
C GLY A 229 -22.65 15.38 17.35
N GLN A 230 -23.08 14.80 16.23
CA GLN A 230 -22.49 13.58 15.67
C GLN A 230 -21.66 13.89 14.44
N TYR A 231 -20.45 13.33 14.40
CA TYR A 231 -19.51 13.43 13.31
C TYR A 231 -19.16 12.04 12.79
N ASN A 232 -18.86 11.96 11.50
CA ASN A 232 -18.37 10.73 10.89
C ASN A 232 -17.03 11.04 10.20
N LEU A 233 -15.93 10.80 10.90
CA LEU A 233 -14.59 11.10 10.41
C LEU A 233 -14.14 9.99 9.45
N LEU A 234 -13.95 10.31 8.17
CA LEU A 234 -13.58 9.34 7.14
C LEU A 234 -12.06 9.42 6.88
N PHE A 235 -11.34 8.39 7.30
CA PHE A 235 -9.92 8.22 7.03
C PHE A 235 -9.72 7.36 5.78
N ILE A 236 -8.71 7.71 4.98
CA ILE A 236 -8.40 7.06 3.70
C ILE A 236 -6.94 6.65 3.72
N ALA A 237 -6.67 5.40 3.35
CA ALA A 237 -5.34 4.88 3.06
C ALA A 237 -5.21 4.66 1.55
N PHE A 238 -4.16 5.21 0.94
CA PHE A 238 -3.92 5.16 -0.51
C PHE A 238 -2.48 4.72 -0.79
N ASP A 239 -2.30 3.71 -1.64
CA ASP A 239 -0.99 3.14 -1.98
C ASP A 239 -0.35 3.75 -3.25
N GLY A 240 -1.05 4.66 -3.93
CA GLY A 240 -0.65 5.22 -5.23
C GLY A 240 -1.52 4.75 -6.41
N GLU A 241 -2.27 3.67 -6.23
CA GLU A 241 -3.15 3.07 -7.24
C GLU A 241 -4.56 2.78 -6.70
N LEU A 242 -4.66 2.14 -5.54
CA LEU A 242 -5.89 1.72 -4.86
C LEU A 242 -5.99 2.35 -3.45
N ALA A 243 -7.23 2.41 -2.94
CA ALA A 243 -7.51 2.98 -1.63
C ALA A 243 -8.49 2.13 -0.83
N ASP A 244 -8.36 2.20 0.49
CA ASP A 244 -9.34 1.73 1.47
C ASP A 244 -9.71 2.87 2.43
N SER A 245 -10.87 2.77 3.08
CA SER A 245 -11.38 3.83 3.93
C SER A 245 -12.07 3.29 5.20
N GLY A 246 -11.82 3.97 6.32
CA GLY A 246 -12.38 3.65 7.62
C GLY A 246 -13.06 4.87 8.23
N ALA A 247 -14.29 4.69 8.72
CA ALA A 247 -15.04 5.75 9.36
C ALA A 247 -15.02 5.63 10.89
N VAL A 248 -14.76 6.72 11.59
CA VAL A 248 -14.85 6.84 13.05
C VAL A 248 -16.04 7.71 13.39
N PRO A 249 -17.15 7.13 13.89
CA PRO A 249 -18.25 7.91 14.45
C PRO A 249 -17.76 8.59 15.74
N VAL A 250 -17.95 9.90 15.84
CA VAL A 250 -17.62 10.68 17.03
C VAL A 250 -18.88 11.38 17.52
N GLN A 251 -19.23 11.15 18.78
CA GLN A 251 -20.24 11.93 19.48
C GLN A 251 -19.56 12.99 20.34
N VAL A 252 -19.80 14.26 20.02
CA VAL A 252 -19.39 15.38 20.86
C VAL A 252 -20.55 15.69 21.80
N LEU A 253 -20.31 15.48 23.09
CA LEU A 253 -21.22 15.87 24.17
C LEU A 253 -20.96 17.31 24.56
N ASP A 254 -22.01 18.02 24.96
CA ASP A 254 -21.86 19.31 25.63
C ASP A 254 -21.12 19.12 26.97
N THR A 255 -20.48 20.16 27.49
CA THR A 255 -19.72 20.22 28.75
C THR A 255 -20.53 19.98 30.03
N GLY A 256 -21.66 19.28 29.95
CA GLY A 256 -22.68 19.29 30.99
C GLY A 256 -23.44 20.59 30.87
N SER A 257 -24.55 20.60 30.12
CA SER A 257 -25.43 21.76 30.09
C SER A 257 -26.10 21.85 31.45
N CYS A 258 -25.68 22.80 32.28
CA CYS A 258 -26.62 23.43 33.19
C CYS A 258 -27.84 23.87 32.36
N CYS A 259 -29.08 23.68 32.86
CA CYS A 259 -30.27 23.88 32.03
C CYS A 259 -30.34 25.29 31.42
N HIS A 260 -29.70 26.27 32.06
CA HIS A 260 -29.70 27.66 31.67
C HIS A 260 -28.34 28.38 31.77
N GLY A 261 -27.30 27.83 32.43
CA GLY A 261 -25.98 28.47 32.43
C GLY A 261 -24.94 27.92 33.41
N THR A 262 -24.81 28.53 34.59
CA THR A 262 -23.70 28.27 35.54
C THR A 262 -24.17 27.52 36.79
N THR A 263 -23.41 26.52 37.26
CA THR A 263 -23.66 25.85 38.55
C THR A 263 -23.81 26.88 39.66
N GLY A 264 -24.92 26.83 40.40
CA GLY A 264 -25.25 27.77 41.47
C GLY A 264 -26.25 28.87 41.09
N ASN A 265 -26.61 29.06 39.81
CA ASN A 265 -27.73 29.91 39.38
C ASN A 265 -29.08 29.22 39.62
N VAL A 266 -29.44 29.05 40.89
CA VAL A 266 -30.63 28.28 41.31
C VAL A 266 -31.94 28.97 40.91
N ASN A 267 -31.93 30.30 40.78
CA ASN A 267 -33.12 31.10 40.50
C ASN A 267 -33.44 31.25 38.99
N ASN A 268 -32.53 30.80 38.11
CA ASN A 268 -32.61 30.93 36.66
C ASN A 268 -32.83 32.39 36.20
N ASP A 269 -32.11 33.32 36.79
CA ASP A 269 -32.14 34.70 36.32
C ASP A 269 -31.31 34.86 35.03
N PRO A 270 -31.66 35.84 34.17
CA PRO A 270 -30.97 36.04 32.89
C PRO A 270 -29.55 36.58 33.01
N ALA A 271 -29.13 37.02 34.21
CA ALA A 271 -27.78 37.50 34.42
C ALA A 271 -26.79 36.33 34.57
N ASP A 272 -27.29 35.14 34.92
CA ASP A 272 -26.52 33.91 35.10
C ASP A 272 -25.32 34.09 36.03
N ILE A 273 -25.57 34.79 37.14
CA ILE A 273 -24.60 35.06 38.19
C ILE A 273 -25.03 34.36 39.46
N VAL A 274 -24.06 33.76 40.16
CA VAL A 274 -24.31 33.16 41.47
C VAL A 274 -24.32 34.27 42.52
N ASP A 275 -25.49 34.55 43.09
CA ASP A 275 -25.66 35.60 44.10
C ASP A 275 -26.61 35.20 45.25
N VAL A 276 -26.96 36.19 46.09
CA VAL A 276 -27.78 35.95 47.28
C VAL A 276 -29.23 35.57 46.92
N ALA A 277 -29.72 35.93 45.74
CA ALA A 277 -31.05 35.54 45.28
C ALA A 277 -31.12 34.03 45.00
N ASP A 278 -30.04 33.42 44.50
CA ASP A 278 -29.94 31.96 44.36
C ASP A 278 -30.00 31.27 45.71
N LEU A 279 -29.27 31.80 46.69
CA LEU A 279 -29.29 31.29 48.06
C LEU A 279 -30.71 31.30 48.64
N THR A 280 -31.45 32.40 48.45
CA THR A 280 -32.84 32.49 48.91
C THR A 280 -33.75 31.48 48.23
N THR A 281 -33.52 31.20 46.94
CA THR A 281 -34.32 30.25 46.17
C THR A 281 -34.05 28.82 46.61
N LEU A 282 -32.78 28.49 46.85
CA LEU A 282 -32.39 27.19 47.38
C LEU A 282 -32.93 26.95 48.79
N ILE A 283 -32.89 27.96 49.66
CA ILE A 283 -33.49 27.89 51.00
C ILE A 283 -35.01 27.70 50.92
N ASP A 284 -35.69 28.44 50.03
CA ASP A 284 -37.13 28.34 49.87
C ASP A 284 -37.55 26.94 49.39
N ASN A 285 -36.81 26.36 48.44
CA ASN A 285 -37.01 24.99 47.97
C ASN A 285 -36.75 23.94 49.07
N LEU A 286 -35.66 24.05 49.83
CA LEU A 286 -35.29 23.02 50.80
C LEU A 286 -36.09 23.06 52.11
N PHE A 287 -36.58 24.24 52.53
CA PHE A 287 -37.09 24.43 53.89
C PHE A 287 -38.44 25.13 54.03
N ILE A 288 -38.88 25.88 53.01
CA ILE A 288 -40.03 26.79 53.17
C ILE A 288 -41.21 26.35 52.31
N SER A 289 -41.09 26.48 50.99
CA SER A 289 -42.19 26.28 50.05
C SER A 289 -42.14 24.93 49.34
N PHE A 290 -40.96 24.32 49.25
CA PHE A 290 -40.71 23.12 48.44
C PHE A 290 -41.10 23.29 46.96
N THR A 291 -41.10 24.53 46.48
CA THR A 291 -41.37 24.83 45.07
C THR A 291 -40.29 24.19 44.21
N PRO A 292 -40.64 23.33 43.23
CA PRO A 292 -39.64 22.70 42.37
C PRO A 292 -38.75 23.74 41.70
N LEU A 293 -37.44 23.48 41.72
CA LEU A 293 -36.46 24.37 41.10
C LEU A 293 -36.59 24.33 39.58
N PRO A 294 -36.30 25.45 38.88
CA PRO A 294 -36.30 25.48 37.41
C PRO A 294 -35.32 24.48 36.79
N CYS A 295 -34.17 24.28 37.44
CA CYS A 295 -33.14 23.34 37.07
C CYS A 295 -32.55 22.70 38.34
N SER A 296 -32.65 21.37 38.46
CA SER A 296 -32.05 20.65 39.59
C SER A 296 -30.54 20.49 39.44
N GLU A 297 -30.07 20.48 38.21
CA GLU A 297 -28.68 20.23 37.82
C GLU A 297 -27.78 21.42 38.20
N GLU A 298 -28.29 22.65 38.09
CA GLU A 298 -27.61 23.88 38.58
C GLU A 298 -27.61 23.97 40.11
N ALA A 299 -28.55 23.28 40.76
CA ALA A 299 -28.71 23.28 42.21
C ALA A 299 -27.94 22.16 42.92
N ASN A 300 -27.32 21.21 42.19
CA ASN A 300 -26.32 20.27 42.71
C ASN A 300 -24.95 20.99 42.84
N VAL A 301 -24.90 22.00 43.69
CA VAL A 301 -23.77 22.92 43.86
C VAL A 301 -22.51 22.22 44.35
N ASN A 302 -22.66 21.12 45.11
CA ASN A 302 -21.53 20.34 45.62
C ASN A 302 -20.96 19.35 44.57
N GLY A 303 -21.64 19.16 43.43
CA GLY A 303 -21.25 18.27 42.35
C GLY A 303 -21.26 16.79 42.72
N ASP A 304 -22.10 16.37 43.67
CA ASP A 304 -22.12 14.98 44.08
C ASP A 304 -22.70 14.07 42.98
N PRO A 305 -22.25 12.80 42.90
CA PRO A 305 -22.67 11.89 41.83
C PRO A 305 -24.13 11.44 41.93
N ASN A 306 -24.79 11.67 43.06
CA ASN A 306 -26.18 11.27 43.25
C ASN A 306 -27.15 12.31 42.67
N GLY A 307 -26.68 13.55 42.45
CA GLY A 307 -27.47 14.63 41.85
C GLY A 307 -28.61 15.12 42.73
N VAL A 308 -28.53 14.87 44.04
CA VAL A 308 -29.62 15.18 44.97
C VAL A 308 -29.39 16.56 45.54
N VAL A 309 -30.28 17.50 45.22
CA VAL A 309 -30.27 18.84 45.81
C VAL A 309 -30.63 18.74 47.30
N ASP A 310 -29.66 18.99 48.17
CA ASP A 310 -29.83 18.88 49.62
C ASP A 310 -29.07 19.97 50.41
N VAL A 311 -28.96 19.76 51.73
CA VAL A 311 -28.33 20.73 52.63
C VAL A 311 -26.84 20.88 52.37
N ALA A 312 -26.18 19.86 51.81
CA ALA A 312 -24.77 19.95 51.42
C ALA A 312 -24.58 20.95 50.29
N ASP A 313 -25.49 21.01 49.31
CA ASP A 313 -25.48 22.05 48.26
C ASP A 313 -25.65 23.45 48.83
N LEU A 314 -26.58 23.61 49.77
CA LEU A 314 -26.78 24.88 50.47
C LEU A 314 -25.50 25.31 51.21
N THR A 315 -24.82 24.38 51.90
CA THR A 315 -23.58 24.72 52.60
C THR A 315 -22.47 25.12 51.64
N THR A 316 -22.36 24.47 50.48
CA THR A 316 -21.38 24.81 49.44
C THR A 316 -21.68 26.18 48.84
N LEU A 317 -22.95 26.50 48.57
CA LEU A 317 -23.36 27.80 48.04
C LEU A 317 -23.07 28.94 49.03
N ILE A 318 -23.30 28.72 50.34
CA ILE A 318 -22.95 29.68 51.39
C ILE A 318 -21.43 29.87 51.47
N ASP A 319 -20.66 28.79 51.42
CA ASP A 319 -19.20 28.85 51.47
C ASP A 319 -18.64 29.63 50.28
N HIS A 320 -19.17 29.38 49.07
CA HIS A 320 -18.85 30.11 47.85
C HIS A 320 -19.17 31.61 47.96
N LEU A 321 -20.36 31.98 48.43
CA LEU A 321 -20.80 33.38 48.45
C LEU A 321 -20.18 34.22 49.58
N PHE A 322 -19.83 33.60 50.71
CA PHE A 322 -19.54 34.37 51.94
C PHE A 322 -18.27 33.97 52.68
N ILE A 323 -17.67 32.81 52.42
CA ILE A 323 -16.59 32.27 53.26
C ILE A 323 -15.30 32.11 52.46
N SER A 324 -15.27 31.19 51.50
CA SER A 324 -14.06 30.74 50.82
C SER A 324 -13.91 31.33 49.42
N PHE A 325 -15.02 31.67 48.76
CA PHE A 325 -15.06 32.10 47.35
C PHE A 325 -14.42 31.09 46.38
N ILE A 326 -14.34 29.81 46.79
CA ILE A 326 -13.84 28.74 45.93
C ILE A 326 -14.79 28.59 44.73
N PRO A 327 -14.29 28.58 43.49
CA PRO A 327 -15.13 28.36 42.32
C PRO A 327 -15.93 27.06 42.43
N LEU A 328 -17.21 27.12 42.07
CA LEU A 328 -18.09 25.96 42.08
C LEU A 328 -17.67 24.95 41.00
N PRO A 329 -17.90 23.64 41.23
CA PRO A 329 -17.68 22.62 40.20
C PRO A 329 -18.55 22.90 38.98
N THR A 330 -18.07 22.50 37.81
CA THR A 330 -18.87 22.51 36.58
C THR A 330 -20.02 21.50 36.70
N CYS A 331 -21.19 21.82 36.14
CA CYS A 331 -22.35 20.92 36.14
C CYS A 331 -21.96 19.52 35.63
N PRO A 332 -22.53 18.44 36.21
CA PRO A 332 -22.30 17.07 35.76
C PRO A 332 -22.89 16.78 34.36
#